data_AF-A0A077B0J9-F1
#
_entry.id   AF-A0A077B0J9-F1
#
_cell.length_a   1.000
_cell.length_b   1.000
_cell.length_c   1.000
_cell.angle_alpha   90.00
_cell.angle_beta   90.00
_cell.angle_gamma   90.00
#
_symmetry.space_group_name_H-M   'P 1'
#
loop_
_entity.id
_entity.type
_entity.pdbx_description
1 polymer ?
#
loop_
_entity_poly.entity_id
_entity_poly.type
_entity_poly.pdbx_seq_one_letter_code
_entity_poly.pdbx_strand_id
1 'polypeptide(L)'
;MTVDVQKSKSPDYIYAHHLKNIGGIPFTQREIDILAGMLSGKTIKTIAYFLTISPKTVETHIRNLMLKLNCNSREGIINFIEKTGKFSALRQH
;
A
#
# COMPACT_ATOMS: atom_id res chain seq x y z
N MET A 1 32.95 -5.47 -5.36
CA MET A 1 32.57 -6.78 -4.81
C MET A 1 31.18 -6.64 -4.23
N THR A 2 30.20 -7.05 -5.03
CA THR A 2 28.76 -7.23 -4.76
C THR A 2 28.07 -6.21 -3.84
N VAL A 3 27.73 -5.04 -4.40
CA VAL A 3 26.56 -4.30 -3.90
C VAL A 3 25.35 -5.20 -4.16
N ASP A 4 24.74 -5.71 -3.09
CA ASP A 4 23.57 -6.57 -3.20
C ASP A 4 22.46 -5.89 -4.01
N VAL A 5 22.18 -6.47 -5.17
CA VAL A 5 21.16 -6.11 -6.17
C VAL A 5 19.71 -6.23 -5.62
N GLN A 6 19.55 -6.39 -4.30
CA GLN A 6 18.28 -6.62 -3.62
C GLN A 6 17.72 -5.37 -2.90
N LYS A 7 18.41 -4.23 -2.95
CA LYS A 7 17.95 -2.97 -2.32
C LYS A 7 17.11 -2.07 -3.25
N SER A 8 16.80 -2.53 -4.46
CA SER A 8 16.14 -1.71 -5.52
C SER A 8 14.78 -2.23 -5.98
N LYS A 9 14.10 -3.12 -5.23
CA LYS A 9 12.84 -3.77 -5.67
C LYS A 9 11.71 -3.81 -4.64
N SER A 10 11.72 -2.92 -3.65
CA SER A 10 10.53 -2.72 -2.81
C SER A 10 9.91 -1.35 -3.10
N PRO A 11 8.59 -1.28 -3.39
CA PRO A 11 7.85 -0.01 -3.48
C PRO A 11 8.00 0.86 -2.21
N ASP A 12 8.47 0.26 -1.12
CA ASP A 12 8.27 0.66 0.27
C ASP A 12 8.86 2.01 0.69
N TYR A 13 9.93 2.52 0.07
CA TYR A 13 10.60 3.73 0.59
C TYR A 13 9.88 5.06 0.28
N ILE A 14 9.23 5.17 -0.88
CA ILE A 14 8.57 6.41 -1.30
C ILE A 14 7.22 6.57 -0.56
N TYR A 15 6.48 5.48 -0.34
CA TYR A 15 5.15 5.55 0.28
C TYR A 15 5.19 5.72 1.81
N ALA A 16 6.22 5.21 2.50
CA ALA A 16 6.33 5.26 3.97
C ALA A 16 6.25 6.69 4.55
N HIS A 17 6.85 7.67 3.88
CA HIS A 17 6.84 9.05 4.33
C HIS A 17 5.54 9.79 4.01
N HIS A 18 4.87 9.46 2.90
CA HIS A 18 3.69 10.21 2.43
C HIS A 18 2.36 9.63 2.92
N LEU A 19 2.27 8.31 3.15
CA LEU A 19 1.04 7.61 3.54
C LEU A 19 0.85 7.44 5.05
N LYS A 20 1.79 7.89 5.90
CA LYS A 20 1.71 7.71 7.36
C LYS A 20 0.45 8.32 7.99
N ASN A 21 -0.04 9.42 7.44
CA ASN A 21 -1.31 10.02 7.81
C ASN A 21 -2.01 10.53 6.56
N ILE A 22 -3.24 10.10 6.28
CA ILE A 22 -4.02 10.57 5.13
C ILE A 22 -5.38 11.02 5.62
N GLY A 23 -5.77 12.27 5.33
CA GLY A 23 -7.05 12.82 5.78
C GLY A 23 -7.22 12.82 7.31
N GLY A 24 -6.13 12.88 8.08
CA GLY A 24 -6.14 12.78 9.54
C GLY A 24 -6.08 11.34 10.08
N ILE A 25 -6.12 10.33 9.22
CA ILE A 25 -6.13 8.92 9.60
C ILE A 25 -4.69 8.37 9.61
N PRO A 26 -4.16 7.88 10.75
CA PRO A 26 -2.83 7.28 10.81
C PRO A 26 -2.84 5.85 10.28
N PHE A 27 -1.83 5.47 9.49
CA PHE A 27 -1.63 4.09 9.00
C PHE A 27 -0.37 3.47 9.60
N THR A 28 -0.47 2.18 9.92
CA THR A 28 0.68 1.36 10.32
C THR A 28 1.56 1.05 9.12
N GLN A 29 2.81 0.64 9.37
CA GLN A 29 3.72 0.27 8.29
C GLN A 29 3.13 -0.81 7.37
N ARG A 30 2.49 -1.84 7.95
CA ARG A 30 1.88 -2.91 7.15
C ARG A 30 0.68 -2.46 6.34
N GLU A 31 -0.14 -1.55 6.87
CA GLU A 31 -1.22 -0.94 6.10
C GLU A 31 -0.68 -0.13 4.92
N ILE A 32 0.40 0.62 5.13
CA ILE A 32 1.09 1.39 4.08
C ILE A 32 1.64 0.47 2.99
N ASP A 33 2.32 -0.61 3.35
CA ASP A 33 2.87 -1.59 2.41
C ASP A 33 1.77 -2.17 1.51
N ILE A 34 0.62 -2.53 2.10
CA ILE A 34 -0.55 -3.06 1.38
C ILE A 34 -1.15 -2.00 0.46
N LEU A 35 -1.33 -0.77 0.94
CA LEU A 35 -1.84 0.36 0.16
C LEU A 35 -0.94 0.68 -1.03
N ALA A 36 0.38 0.72 -0.83
CA ALA A 36 1.36 0.94 -1.89
C ALA A 36 1.24 -0.10 -3.00
N GLY A 37 1.11 -1.38 -2.63
CA GLY A 37 0.87 -2.47 -3.57
C GLY A 37 -0.44 -2.30 -4.34
N MET A 38 -1.51 -1.87 -3.66
CA MET A 38 -2.82 -1.62 -4.28
C MET A 38 -2.75 -0.49 -5.31
N LEU A 39 -2.17 0.64 -4.93
CA LEU A 39 -2.02 1.84 -5.77
C LEU A 39 -1.09 1.61 -6.97
N SER A 40 -0.13 0.70 -6.82
CA SER A 40 0.75 0.24 -7.91
C SER A 40 0.07 -0.77 -8.86
N GLY A 41 -1.22 -1.05 -8.69
CA GLY A 41 -1.95 -2.03 -9.50
C GLY A 41 -1.54 -3.49 -9.26
N LYS A 42 -0.83 -3.80 -8.17
CA LYS A 42 -0.37 -5.18 -7.90
C LYS A 42 -1.52 -6.06 -7.43
N THR A 43 -1.54 -7.31 -7.90
CA THR A 43 -2.50 -8.31 -7.44
C THR A 43 -2.24 -8.72 -5.98
N ILE A 44 -3.25 -9.30 -5.32
CA ILE A 44 -3.12 -9.83 -3.94
C ILE A 44 -1.96 -10.82 -3.84
N LYS A 45 -1.81 -11.73 -4.81
CA LYS A 45 -0.73 -12.72 -4.84
C LYS A 45 0.64 -12.06 -4.95
N THR A 46 0.75 -11.04 -5.80
CA THR A 46 1.99 -10.27 -5.97
C THR A 46 2.36 -9.53 -4.69
N ILE A 47 1.39 -8.89 -4.03
CA ILE A 47 1.60 -8.20 -2.75
C ILE A 47 2.04 -9.20 -1.66
N ALA A 48 1.37 -10.35 -1.58
CA ALA A 48 1.70 -11.41 -0.64
C ALA A 48 3.14 -11.92 -0.82
N TYR A 49 3.55 -12.13 -2.07
CA TYR A 49 4.91 -12.51 -2.42
C TYR A 49 5.94 -11.48 -1.95
N PHE A 50 5.72 -10.19 -2.23
CA PHE A 50 6.65 -9.13 -1.80
C PHE A 50 6.72 -8.98 -0.28
N LEU A 51 5.60 -9.13 0.42
CA LEU A 51 5.55 -9.00 1.87
C LEU A 51 5.88 -10.28 2.63
N THR A 52 6.17 -11.38 1.93
CA THR A 52 6.47 -12.71 2.51
C THR A 52 5.38 -13.16 3.49
N ILE A 53 4.11 -12.97 3.11
CA ILE A 53 2.92 -13.39 3.88
C ILE A 53 1.95 -14.16 2.98
N SER A 54 0.93 -14.79 3.58
CA SER A 54 -0.07 -15.49 2.77
C SER A 54 -0.99 -14.52 2.03
N PRO A 55 -1.52 -14.88 0.83
CA PRO A 55 -2.57 -14.11 0.16
C PRO A 55 -3.78 -13.86 1.07
N LYS A 56 -4.11 -14.82 1.94
CA LYS A 56 -5.20 -14.67 2.91
C LYS A 56 -4.93 -13.58 3.94
N THR A 57 -3.68 -13.47 4.38
CA THR A 57 -3.24 -12.39 5.28
C THR A 57 -3.39 -11.02 4.60
N VAL A 58 -3.02 -10.91 3.32
CA VAL A 58 -3.23 -9.69 2.52
C VAL A 58 -4.73 -9.34 2.43
N GLU A 59 -5.60 -10.29 2.15
CA GLU A 59 -7.06 -10.07 2.16
C GLU A 59 -7.55 -9.53 3.51
N THR A 60 -7.07 -10.10 4.62
CA THR A 60 -7.42 -9.63 5.97
C THR A 60 -6.97 -8.18 6.19
N HIS A 61 -5.76 -7.81 5.75
CA HIS A 61 -5.29 -6.42 5.83
C HIS A 61 -6.17 -5.49 4.99
N ILE A 62 -6.54 -5.88 3.76
CA ILE A 62 -7.44 -5.09 2.91
C ILE A 62 -8.82 -4.93 3.57
N ARG A 63 -9.36 -5.99 4.19
CA ARG A 63 -10.63 -5.93 4.90
C ARG A 63 -10.57 -4.98 6.10
N ASN A 64 -9.47 -5.00 6.86
CA ASN A 64 -9.29 -4.09 7.97
C ASN A 64 -9.13 -2.63 7.50
N LEU A 65 -8.44 -2.40 6.38
CA LEU A 65 -8.37 -1.09 5.72
C LEU A 65 -9.74 -0.61 5.26
N MET A 66 -10.57 -1.49 4.67
CA MET A 66 -11.93 -1.18 4.26
C MET A 66 -12.77 -0.70 5.45
N LEU A 67 -12.70 -1.42 6.58
CA LEU A 67 -13.39 -1.02 7.81
C LEU A 67 -12.87 0.32 8.35
N LYS A 68 -11.56 0.49 8.39
CA LYS A 68 -10.90 1.71 8.89
C LYS A 68 -11.24 2.95 8.06
N LEU A 69 -11.40 2.79 6.74
CA LEU A 69 -11.70 3.86 5.80
C LEU A 69 -13.19 3.98 5.47
N ASN A 70 -14.04 3.17 6.10
CA ASN A 70 -15.46 3.05 5.79
C ASN A 70 -15.73 2.85 4.29
N CYS A 71 -14.94 1.99 3.66
CA CYS A 71 -15.02 1.65 2.24
C CYS A 71 -15.59 0.23 2.07
N ASN A 72 -16.37 0.01 1.02
CA ASN A 72 -17.00 -1.29 0.76
C ASN A 72 -16.27 -2.14 -0.29
N SER A 73 -15.17 -1.63 -0.86
CA SER A 73 -14.40 -2.34 -1.88
C SER A 73 -12.95 -1.90 -1.88
N ARG A 74 -12.10 -2.74 -2.47
CA ARG A 74 -10.71 -2.42 -2.81
C ARG A 74 -10.61 -1.14 -3.64
N GLU A 75 -11.51 -0.98 -4.62
CA GLU A 75 -11.57 0.22 -5.46
C GLU A 75 -11.99 1.46 -4.65
N GLY A 76 -12.87 1.29 -3.67
CA GLY A 76 -13.25 2.35 -2.74
C GLY A 76 -12.06 2.89 -1.94
N ILE A 77 -11.15 2.00 -1.51
CA ILE A 77 -9.91 2.41 -0.86
C ILE A 77 -9.05 3.25 -1.81
N ILE A 78 -8.83 2.79 -3.04
CA ILE A 78 -8.00 3.51 -4.03
C ILE A 78 -8.58 4.91 -4.26
N ASN A 79 -9.88 5.00 -4.55
CA ASN A 79 -10.59 6.26 -4.75
C ASN A 79 -10.51 7.20 -3.52
N PHE A 80 -10.59 6.67 -2.30
CA PHE A 80 -10.43 7.46 -1.08
C PHE A 80 -9.05 8.13 -1.04
N ILE A 81 -7.98 7.37 -1.32
CA ILE A 81 -6.61 7.87 -1.30
C ILE A 81 -6.39 8.88 -2.42
N GLU A 82 -6.88 8.62 -3.64
CA GLU A 82 -6.76 9.56 -4.77
C GLU A 82 -7.43 10.91 -4.48
N LYS A 83 -8.62 10.90 -3.85
CA LYS A 83 -9.33 12.13 -3.46
C LYS A 83 -8.60 12.97 -2.41
N THR A 84 -7.73 12.37 -1.61
CA THR A 84 -7.00 13.08 -0.55
C THR A 84 -5.81 13.91 -1.07
N GLY A 85 -5.56 13.93 -2.39
CA GLY A 85 -4.54 14.78 -3.03
C GLY A 85 -3.10 14.29 -2.87
N LYS A 86 -2.86 13.24 -2.09
CA LYS A 86 -1.52 12.66 -1.86
C LYS A 86 -1.02 11.73 -2.98
N PHE A 87 -1.87 11.42 -3.95
CA PHE A 87 -1.57 10.48 -5.02
C PHE A 87 -0.67 11.07 -6.12
N SER A 88 -0.71 12.38 -6.36
CA SER A 88 0.06 13.06 -7.41
C SER A 88 1.58 12.91 -7.26
N ALA A 89 2.07 12.71 -6.03
CA ALA A 89 3.49 12.51 -5.73
C ALA A 89 3.98 11.08 -6.03
N LEU A 90 3.09 10.12 -6.26
CA LEU A 90 3.40 8.68 -6.29
C LEU A 90 3.43 8.09 -7.69
N ARG A 91 2.94 8.82 -8.71
CA ARG A 91 2.84 8.35 -10.11
C ARG A 91 3.91 8.91 -11.04
N GLN A 92 4.82 9.76 -10.56
CA GLN A 92 5.86 10.42 -11.37
C GLN A 92 7.27 9.78 -11.26
N HIS A 93 7.40 8.60 -10.63
CA HIS A 93 8.65 7.84 -10.57
C HIS A 93 8.45 6.41 -11.04
#